data_AF-A0A1M5MLU2-F1
#
_entry.id   AF-A0A1M5MLU2-F1
#
_cell.length_a   1.000
_cell.length_b   1.000
_cell.length_c   1.000
_cell.angle_alpha   90.00
_cell.angle_beta   90.00
_cell.angle_gamma   90.00
#
_symmetry.space_group_name_H-M   'P 1'
#
loop_
_entity.id
_entity.type
_entity.pdbx_description
1 polymer ?
#
loop_
_entity_poly.entity_id
_entity_poly.type
_entity_poly.pdbx_seq_one_letter_code
_entity_poly.pdbx_strand_id
1 'polypeptide(L)'
;MFGRRGRRRDPAAVADDIRRTIARLDDQRRLAARTAGRALVGQAEVQRACAQQLEALRAAFAEAEDAQTLALRAARTARRDGDAAVEDYERTAAGLASVQDALGLATQPIHDLLAAARGNTERAREVLVRARAVLDDQLREQVRLLVAFERAERQRVLLAMQRDEHGDR
;
A
#
# COMPACT_ATOMS: atom_id res chain seq x y z
N MET A 1 3.26 -56.82 -19.68
CA MET A 1 2.10 -56.29 -18.92
C MET A 1 1.80 -54.90 -19.50
N PHE A 2 0.62 -54.72 -20.10
CA PHE A 2 0.33 -53.67 -21.09
C PHE A 2 0.12 -52.26 -20.49
N GLY A 3 0.91 -51.31 -21.02
CA GLY A 3 0.52 -49.97 -21.46
C GLY A 3 -0.46 -49.15 -20.62
N ARG A 4 0.07 -48.20 -19.84
CA ARG A 4 -0.66 -46.97 -19.49
C ARG A 4 -0.97 -46.21 -20.79
N ARG A 5 -2.13 -46.47 -21.40
CA ARG A 5 -2.72 -45.60 -22.42
C ARG A 5 -2.97 -44.24 -21.75
N GLY A 6 -2.08 -43.29 -22.00
CA GLY A 6 -2.35 -41.88 -21.72
C GLY A 6 -3.59 -41.49 -22.53
N ARG A 7 -4.73 -41.33 -21.86
CA ARG A 7 -5.94 -40.76 -22.48
C ARG A 7 -5.52 -39.40 -23.05
N ARG A 8 -5.46 -39.28 -24.38
CA ARG A 8 -5.35 -37.98 -25.05
C ARG A 8 -6.54 -37.16 -24.53
N ARG A 9 -6.26 -36.13 -23.73
CA ARG A 9 -7.32 -35.21 -23.28
C ARG A 9 -7.96 -34.60 -24.52
N ASP A 10 -9.29 -34.51 -24.48
CA ASP A 10 -10.08 -33.85 -25.51
C ASP A 10 -9.54 -32.42 -25.71
N PRO A 11 -9.17 -32.04 -26.94
CA PRO A 11 -8.71 -30.69 -27.25
C PRO A 11 -9.63 -29.57 -26.78
N ALA A 12 -10.94 -29.75 -26.88
CA ALA A 12 -11.90 -28.75 -26.42
C ALA A 12 -11.80 -28.55 -24.90
N ALA A 13 -11.65 -29.64 -24.14
CA ALA A 13 -11.48 -29.58 -22.68
C ALA A 13 -10.18 -28.90 -22.27
N VAL A 14 -9.09 -29.06 -23.03
CA VAL A 14 -7.81 -28.38 -22.77
C VAL A 14 -7.91 -26.87 -23.04
N ALA A 15 -8.57 -26.46 -24.14
CA ALA A 15 -8.81 -25.06 -24.43
C ALA A 15 -9.67 -24.37 -23.35
N ASP A 16 -10.71 -25.06 -22.85
CA ASP A 16 -11.55 -24.56 -21.77
C ASP A 16 -10.81 -24.47 -20.42
N ASP A 17 -9.92 -25.43 -20.13
CA ASP A 17 -9.02 -25.35 -18.96
C ASP A 17 -8.10 -24.12 -19.02
N ILE A 18 -7.53 -23.83 -20.20
CA ILE A 18 -6.67 -22.66 -20.41
C ILE A 18 -7.49 -21.37 -20.27
N ARG A 19 -8.68 -21.27 -20.87
CA ARG A 19 -9.57 -20.11 -20.71
C ARG A 19 -9.97 -19.85 -19.26
N ARG A 20 -10.30 -20.91 -18.50
CA ARG A 20 -10.58 -20.81 -17.06
C ARG A 20 -9.36 -20.32 -16.27
N THR A 21 -8.17 -20.77 -16.65
CA THR A 21 -6.91 -20.36 -16.02
C THR A 21 -6.64 -18.87 -16.30
N ILE A 22 -6.81 -18.41 -17.54
CA ILE A 22 -6.70 -17.00 -17.93
C ILE A 22 -7.66 -16.12 -17.11
N ALA A 23 -8.93 -16.52 -16.99
CA ALA A 23 -9.92 -15.77 -16.21
C ALA A 23 -9.51 -15.64 -14.74
N ARG A 24 -9.05 -16.75 -14.13
CA ARG A 24 -8.57 -16.75 -12.74
C ARG A 24 -7.35 -15.85 -12.54
N LEU A 25 -6.41 -15.84 -13.47
CA LEU A 25 -5.22 -14.98 -13.41
C LEU A 25 -5.59 -13.50 -13.56
N ASP A 26 -6.54 -13.15 -14.42
CA ASP A 26 -7.03 -11.76 -14.53
C ASP A 26 -7.77 -11.32 -13.25
N ASP A 27 -8.57 -12.20 -12.65
CA ASP A 27 -9.22 -11.93 -11.36
C ASP A 27 -8.21 -11.68 -10.24
N GLN A 28 -7.15 -12.50 -10.16
CA GLN A 28 -6.06 -12.32 -9.22
C GLN A 28 -5.32 -10.99 -9.44
N ARG A 29 -5.09 -10.62 -10.71
CA ARG A 29 -4.48 -9.33 -11.07
C ARG A 29 -5.34 -8.15 -10.63
N ARG A 30 -6.66 -8.20 -10.88
CA ARG A 30 -7.61 -7.16 -10.44
C ARG A 30 -7.67 -7.06 -8.92
N LEU A 31 -7.65 -8.20 -8.22
CA LEU A 31 -7.63 -8.23 -6.76
C LEU A 31 -6.35 -7.57 -6.21
N ALA A 32 -5.18 -7.92 -6.74
CA ALA A 32 -3.91 -7.32 -6.34
C ALA A 32 -3.90 -5.79 -6.55
N ALA A 33 -4.44 -5.31 -7.67
CA ALA A 33 -4.58 -3.88 -7.95
C ALA A 33 -5.51 -3.17 -6.93
N ARG A 34 -6.65 -3.78 -6.58
CA ARG A 34 -7.55 -3.24 -5.55
C ARG A 34 -6.90 -3.18 -4.17
N THR A 35 -6.18 -4.24 -3.78
CA THR A 35 -5.47 -4.28 -2.49
C THR A 35 -4.36 -3.23 -2.44
N ALA A 36 -3.62 -3.04 -3.53
CA ALA A 36 -2.64 -1.96 -3.66
C ALA A 36 -3.28 -0.58 -3.47
N GLY A 37 -4.42 -0.33 -4.13
CA GLY A 37 -5.16 0.92 -4.00
C GLY A 37 -5.62 1.18 -2.56
N ARG A 38 -6.14 0.18 -1.85
CA ARG A 38 -6.55 0.32 -0.43
C ARG A 38 -5.37 0.64 0.49
N ALA A 39 -4.22 -0.01 0.28
CA ALA A 39 -3.01 0.26 1.06
C ALA A 39 -2.53 1.72 0.90
N LEU A 40 -2.63 2.27 -0.32
CA LEU A 40 -2.30 3.67 -0.61
C LEU A 40 -3.28 4.65 0.06
N VAL A 41 -4.58 4.33 0.07
CA VAL A 41 -5.59 5.15 0.78
C VAL A 41 -5.32 5.16 2.28
N GLY A 42 -5.06 3.99 2.88
CA GLY A 42 -4.71 3.89 4.31
C GLY A 42 -3.43 4.67 4.66
N GLN A 43 -2.43 4.68 3.79
CA GLN A 43 -1.23 5.52 3.96
C GLN A 43 -1.58 7.01 3.95
N ALA A 44 -2.41 7.46 3.00
CA ALA A 44 -2.83 8.85 2.90
C ALA A 44 -3.66 9.30 4.12
N GLU A 45 -4.43 8.41 4.72
CA GLU A 45 -5.14 8.66 5.98
C GLU A 45 -4.17 8.83 7.16
N VAL A 46 -3.19 7.94 7.30
CA VAL A 46 -2.13 8.06 8.33
C VAL A 46 -1.35 9.36 8.15
N GLN A 47 -0.96 9.70 6.91
CA GLN A 47 -0.25 10.96 6.63
C GLN A 47 -1.09 12.19 7.01
N ARG A 48 -2.39 12.20 6.70
CA ARG A 48 -3.29 13.30 7.07
C ARG A 48 -3.45 13.41 8.58
N ALA A 49 -3.65 12.30 9.28
CA ALA A 49 -3.77 12.29 10.75
C ALA A 49 -2.50 12.79 11.43
N CYS A 50 -1.32 12.34 10.99
CA CYS A 50 -0.04 12.83 11.50
C CYS A 50 0.17 14.33 11.20
N ALA A 51 -0.20 14.81 10.01
CA ALA A 51 -0.10 16.23 9.67
C ALA A 51 -0.99 17.09 10.59
N GLN A 52 -2.22 16.64 10.85
CA GLN A 52 -3.14 17.32 11.79
C GLN A 52 -2.58 17.34 13.22
N GLN A 53 -2.00 16.23 13.68
CA GLN A 53 -1.38 16.17 15.02
C GLN A 53 -0.15 17.07 15.13
N LEU A 54 0.71 17.10 14.10
CA LEU A 54 1.87 18.01 14.09
C LEU A 54 1.44 19.47 14.10
N GLU A 55 0.36 19.82 13.38
CA GLU A 55 -0.18 21.17 13.40
C GLU A 55 -0.76 21.54 14.77
N ALA A 56 -1.49 20.63 15.41
CA ALA A 56 -1.99 20.82 16.77
C ALA A 56 -0.85 20.99 17.79
N LEU A 57 0.22 20.20 17.68
CA LEU A 57 1.41 20.33 18.54
C LEU A 57 2.13 21.66 18.33
N ARG A 58 2.23 22.16 17.10
CA ARG A 58 2.80 23.48 16.80
C ARG A 58 1.96 24.61 17.39
N ALA A 59 0.64 24.52 17.28
CA ALA A 59 -0.26 25.50 17.89
C ALA A 59 -0.12 25.51 19.42
N ALA A 60 -0.12 24.34 20.05
CA ALA A 60 0.07 24.20 21.49
C ALA A 60 1.45 24.73 21.96
N PHE A 61 2.49 24.52 21.15
CA PHE A 61 3.82 25.07 21.44
C PHE A 61 3.82 26.60 21.41
N ALA A 62 3.23 27.21 20.37
CA ALA A 62 3.13 28.66 20.25
C ALA A 62 2.32 29.28 21.41
N GLU A 63 1.19 28.67 21.78
CA GLU A 63 0.39 29.11 22.94
C GLU A 63 1.19 29.03 24.25
N ALA A 64 1.97 27.96 24.45
CA ALA A 64 2.80 27.81 25.64
C ALA A 64 3.96 28.83 25.68
N GLU A 65 4.54 29.17 24.53
CA GLU A 65 5.59 30.20 24.39
C GLU A 65 5.05 31.61 24.69
N ASP A 66 3.88 31.94 24.14
CA ASP A 66 3.21 33.21 24.39
C ASP A 66 2.83 33.35 25.87
N ALA A 67 2.23 32.30 26.46
CA ALA A 67 1.87 32.28 27.87
C ALA A 67 3.11 32.42 28.78
N GLN A 68 4.22 31.76 28.44
CA GLN A 68 5.46 31.87 29.20
C GLN A 68 6.02 33.29 29.13
N THR A 69 6.01 33.90 27.94
CA THR A 69 6.45 35.28 27.73
C THR A 69 5.62 36.26 28.56
N LEU A 70 4.30 36.06 28.62
CA LEU A 70 3.40 36.85 29.45
C LEU A 70 3.70 36.67 30.95
N ALA A 71 3.89 35.44 31.42
CA ALA A 71 4.25 35.15 32.81
C ALA A 71 5.59 35.81 33.20
N LEU A 72 6.61 35.76 32.34
CA LEU A 72 7.90 36.44 32.58
C LEU A 72 7.78 37.97 32.57
N ARG A 73 6.85 38.55 31.79
CA ARG A 73 6.56 39.99 31.83
C ARG A 73 5.82 40.38 33.11
N ALA A 74 4.86 39.56 33.55
CA ALA A 74 4.13 39.75 34.81
C ALA A 74 5.08 39.67 36.01
N ALA A 75 5.95 38.65 36.08
CA ALA A 75 6.98 38.51 37.11
C ALA A 75 7.90 39.75 37.19
N ARG A 76 8.35 40.28 36.03
CA ARG A 76 9.17 41.49 35.97
C ARG A 76 8.44 42.73 36.47
N THR A 77 7.14 42.84 36.22
CA THR A 77 6.30 43.97 36.66
C THR A 77 6.07 43.87 38.17
N ALA A 78 5.61 42.72 38.65
CA ALA A 78 5.44 42.41 40.07
C ALA A 78 6.72 42.68 40.89
N ARG A 79 7.91 42.35 40.34
CA ARG A 79 9.20 42.62 40.98
C ARG A 79 9.51 44.11 41.11
N ARG A 80 9.13 44.92 40.12
CA ARG A 80 9.29 46.38 40.18
C ARG A 80 8.34 47.01 41.19
N ASP A 81 7.15 46.43 41.32
CA ASP A 81 6.08 46.95 42.19
C ASP A 81 6.17 46.42 43.64
N GLY A 82 7.07 45.46 43.90
CA GLY A 82 7.23 44.84 45.22
C GLY A 82 6.09 43.87 45.59
N ASP A 83 5.40 43.32 44.59
CA ASP A 83 4.29 42.38 44.77
C ASP A 83 4.80 40.98 45.18
N ALA A 84 4.10 40.33 46.10
CA ALA A 84 4.41 38.98 46.57
C ALA A 84 4.14 37.90 45.49
N ALA A 85 3.36 38.20 44.46
CA ALA A 85 3.01 37.26 43.38
C ALA A 85 4.17 36.91 42.42
N VAL A 86 5.36 37.52 42.57
CA VAL A 86 6.54 37.28 41.70
C VAL A 86 6.88 35.79 41.61
N GLU A 87 6.93 35.09 42.74
CA GLU A 87 7.31 33.67 42.79
C GLU A 87 6.33 32.78 42.03
N ASP A 88 5.03 33.09 42.07
CA ASP A 88 4.00 32.32 41.38
C ASP A 88 4.06 32.54 39.85
N TYR A 89 4.36 33.76 39.40
CA TYR A 89 4.60 34.02 37.98
C TYR A 89 5.87 33.34 37.46
N GLU A 90 6.96 33.34 38.23
CA GLU A 90 8.20 32.63 37.85
C GLU A 90 8.00 31.11 37.82
N ARG A 91 7.27 30.56 38.80
CA ARG A 91 6.90 29.14 38.82
C ARG A 91 6.04 28.76 37.62
N THR A 92 5.10 29.63 37.24
CA THR A 92 4.25 29.44 36.04
C THR A 92 5.09 29.45 34.77
N ALA A 93 6.03 30.40 34.62
CA ALA A 93 6.92 30.47 33.47
C ALA A 93 7.83 29.22 33.35
N ALA A 94 8.33 28.72 34.49
CA ALA A 94 9.11 27.47 34.52
C ALA A 94 8.27 26.24 34.16
N GLY A 95 7.03 26.17 34.66
CA GLY A 95 6.08 25.11 34.28
C GLY A 95 5.80 25.09 32.78
N LEU A 96 5.56 26.26 32.17
CA LEU A 96 5.33 26.39 30.74
C LEU A 96 6.56 26.02 29.90
N ALA A 97 7.77 26.32 30.38
CA ALA A 97 9.02 25.84 29.75
C ALA A 97 9.05 24.31 29.69
N SER A 98 8.73 23.64 30.81
CA SER A 98 8.69 22.18 30.88
C SER A 98 7.62 21.58 29.96
N VAL A 99 6.48 22.26 29.78
CA VAL A 99 5.45 21.85 28.81
C VAL A 99 5.98 21.95 27.38
N GLN A 100 6.70 23.02 27.02
CA GLN A 100 7.31 23.15 25.70
C GLN A 100 8.31 22.02 25.42
N ASP A 101 9.15 21.66 26.39
CA ASP A 101 10.09 20.53 26.27
C ASP A 101 9.36 19.20 26.04
N ALA A 102 8.28 18.96 26.79
CA ALA A 102 7.46 17.75 26.65
C ALA A 102 6.76 17.69 25.28
N LEU A 103 6.24 18.82 24.78
CA LEU A 103 5.65 18.93 23.44
C LEU A 103 6.69 18.66 22.35
N GLY A 104 7.91 19.16 22.53
CA GLY A 104 9.05 18.86 21.65
C GLY A 104 9.33 17.36 21.56
N LEU A 105 9.44 16.66 22.69
CA LEU A 105 9.62 15.21 22.73
C LEU A 105 8.47 14.43 22.09
N ALA A 106 7.23 14.93 22.19
CA ALA A 106 6.05 14.29 21.59
C ALA A 106 6.02 14.34 20.05
N THR A 107 6.78 15.23 19.41
CA THR A 107 6.86 15.31 17.94
C THR A 107 7.65 14.16 17.31
N GLN A 108 8.68 13.66 17.99
CA GLN A 108 9.60 12.65 17.42
C GLN A 108 8.88 11.34 17.05
N PRO A 109 8.02 10.75 17.90
CA PRO A 109 7.27 9.55 17.54
C PRO A 109 6.37 9.72 16.31
N ILE A 110 5.82 10.92 16.08
CA ILE A 110 4.98 11.20 14.91
C ILE A 110 5.81 11.20 13.63
N HIS A 111 7.03 11.74 13.69
CA HIS A 111 7.99 11.66 12.58
C HIS A 111 8.42 10.21 12.30
N ASP A 112 8.66 9.41 13.33
CA ASP A 112 9.02 8.00 13.20
C ASP A 112 7.87 7.18 12.57
N LEU A 113 6.62 7.44 12.99
CA LEU A 113 5.42 6.82 12.39
C LEU A 113 5.28 7.16 10.90
N LEU A 114 5.52 8.41 10.51
CA LEU A 114 5.50 8.83 9.11
C LEU A 114 6.59 8.12 8.28
N ALA A 115 7.80 7.99 8.83
CA ALA A 115 8.90 7.30 8.17
C ALA A 115 8.61 5.79 8.01
N ALA A 116 8.12 5.14 9.06
CA ALA A 116 7.75 3.73 9.04
C ALA A 116 6.59 3.44 8.06
N ALA A 117 5.56 4.29 8.06
CA ALA A 117 4.43 4.16 7.13
C ALA A 117 4.88 4.29 5.67
N ARG A 118 5.79 5.22 5.37
CA ARG A 118 6.41 5.34 4.03
C ARG A 118 7.20 4.08 3.65
N GLY A 119 8.14 3.64 4.48
CA GLY A 119 8.99 2.48 4.18
C GLY A 119 8.20 1.17 4.00
N ASN A 120 7.16 0.95 4.81
CA ASN A 120 6.29 -0.22 4.66
C ASN A 120 5.47 -0.18 3.37
N THR A 121 4.99 1.01 2.97
CA THR A 121 4.21 1.16 1.74
C THR A 121 5.08 1.02 0.49
N GLU A 122 6.30 1.53 0.52
CA GLU A 122 7.28 1.35 -0.56
C GLU A 122 7.62 -0.14 -0.76
N ARG A 123 7.91 -0.87 0.32
CA ARG A 123 8.14 -2.33 0.27
C ARG A 123 6.92 -3.08 -0.26
N ALA A 124 5.72 -2.74 0.22
CA ALA A 124 4.49 -3.36 -0.28
C ALA A 124 4.28 -3.07 -1.78
N ARG A 125 4.55 -1.84 -2.23
CA ARG A 125 4.49 -1.47 -3.65
C ARG A 125 5.47 -2.27 -4.48
N GLU A 126 6.71 -2.45 -4.03
CA GLU A 126 7.68 -3.28 -4.73
C GLU A 126 7.21 -4.73 -4.88
N VAL A 127 6.73 -5.34 -3.80
CA VAL A 127 6.21 -6.72 -3.83
C VAL A 127 5.03 -6.84 -4.80
N LEU A 128 4.11 -5.88 -4.79
CA LEU A 128 2.95 -5.85 -5.68
C LEU A 128 3.34 -5.64 -7.15
N VAL A 129 4.34 -4.80 -7.44
CA VAL A 129 4.86 -4.61 -8.80
C VAL A 129 5.53 -5.88 -9.30
N ARG A 130 6.38 -6.52 -8.48
CA ARG A 130 7.02 -7.79 -8.84
C ARG A 130 5.98 -8.90 -9.07
N ALA A 131 5.01 -9.03 -8.17
CA ALA A 131 3.93 -10.01 -8.30
C ALA A 131 3.09 -9.77 -9.56
N ARG A 132 2.80 -8.51 -9.90
CA ARG A 132 2.09 -8.15 -11.14
C ARG A 132 2.88 -8.54 -12.38
N ALA A 133 4.19 -8.26 -12.42
CA ALA A 133 5.04 -8.63 -13.55
C ALA A 133 5.01 -10.14 -13.80
N VAL A 134 5.11 -10.94 -12.73
CA VAL A 134 4.99 -12.41 -12.80
C VAL A 134 3.62 -12.83 -13.35
N LEU A 135 2.53 -12.22 -12.87
CA LEU A 135 1.18 -12.53 -13.35
C LEU A 135 0.99 -12.16 -14.82
N ASP A 136 1.49 -11.00 -15.26
CA ASP A 136 1.39 -10.55 -16.65
C ASP A 136 2.20 -11.48 -17.59
N ASP A 137 3.37 -11.95 -17.17
CA ASP A 137 4.17 -12.92 -17.94
C ASP A 137 3.51 -14.29 -18.02
N GLN A 138 2.95 -14.79 -16.91
CA GLN A 138 2.17 -16.03 -16.91
C GLN A 138 0.95 -15.93 -17.83
N LEU A 139 0.25 -14.78 -17.80
CA LEU A 139 -0.91 -14.54 -18.66
C LEU A 139 -0.52 -14.56 -20.15
N ARG A 140 0.59 -13.92 -20.53
CA ARG A 140 1.11 -13.96 -21.90
C ARG A 140 1.42 -15.37 -22.35
N GLU A 141 2.03 -16.18 -21.48
CA GLU A 141 2.36 -17.57 -21.80
C GLU A 141 1.09 -18.42 -21.98
N GLN A 142 0.08 -18.27 -21.10
CA GLN A 142 -1.19 -18.98 -21.26
C GLN A 142 -1.92 -18.59 -22.56
N VAL A 143 -1.91 -17.30 -22.94
CA VAL A 143 -2.46 -16.85 -24.22
C VAL A 143 -1.68 -17.44 -25.40
N ARG A 144 -0.35 -17.46 -25.33
CA ARG A 144 0.50 -18.10 -26.35
C ARG A 144 0.17 -19.59 -26.51
N LEU A 145 0.03 -20.30 -25.40
CA LEU A 145 -0.34 -21.72 -25.39
C LEU A 145 -1.73 -21.95 -25.99
N LEU A 146 -2.71 -21.09 -25.67
CA LEU A 146 -4.05 -21.16 -26.26
C LEU A 146 -4.01 -21.00 -27.78
N VAL A 147 -3.27 -20.01 -28.28
CA VAL A 147 -3.12 -19.77 -29.72
C VAL A 147 -2.42 -20.94 -30.42
N ALA A 148 -1.37 -21.50 -29.81
CA ALA A 148 -0.70 -22.68 -30.34
C ALA A 148 -1.65 -23.88 -30.38
N PHE A 149 -2.48 -24.04 -29.35
CA PHE A 149 -3.47 -25.09 -29.26
C PHE A 149 -4.54 -24.98 -30.35
N GLU A 150 -5.12 -23.79 -30.55
CA GLU A 150 -6.11 -23.53 -31.60
C GLU A 150 -5.54 -23.80 -33.00
N ARG A 151 -4.27 -23.45 -33.25
CA ARG A 151 -3.58 -23.74 -34.52
C ARG A 151 -3.41 -25.24 -34.75
N ALA A 152 -2.98 -25.98 -33.73
CA ALA A 152 -2.80 -27.43 -33.81
C ALA A 152 -4.14 -28.15 -34.06
N GLU A 153 -5.22 -27.68 -33.43
CA GLU A 153 -6.54 -28.26 -33.63
C GLU A 153 -7.09 -27.99 -35.02
N ARG A 154 -6.94 -26.76 -35.54
CA ARG A 154 -7.28 -26.45 -36.94
C ARG A 154 -6.55 -27.34 -37.93
N GLN A 155 -5.25 -27.57 -37.72
CA GLN A 155 -4.48 -28.48 -38.58
C GLN A 155 -4.97 -29.92 -38.50
N ARG A 156 -5.36 -30.41 -37.31
CA ARG A 156 -5.95 -31.75 -37.17
C ARG A 156 -7.27 -31.89 -37.92
N VAL A 157 -8.16 -30.92 -37.80
CA VAL A 157 -9.46 -30.92 -38.49
C VAL A 157 -9.25 -30.93 -40.01
N LEU A 158 -8.37 -30.07 -40.53
CA LEU A 158 -8.04 -30.05 -41.95
C LEU A 158 -7.48 -31.39 -42.46
N LEU A 159 -6.56 -32.01 -41.70
CA LEU A 159 -6.00 -33.33 -42.04
C LEU A 159 -7.03 -34.45 -41.95
N ALA A 160 -8.02 -34.36 -41.05
CA ALA A 160 -9.11 -35.32 -40.95
C ALA A 160 -10.05 -35.21 -42.16
N MET A 161 -10.45 -33.99 -42.52
CA MET A 161 -11.30 -33.72 -43.70
C MET A 161 -10.63 -34.20 -45.00
N GLN A 162 -9.32 -33.97 -45.16
CA GLN A 162 -8.57 -34.46 -46.33
C GLN A 162 -8.52 -35.99 -46.42
N ARG A 163 -8.51 -36.70 -45.28
CA ARG A 163 -8.51 -38.16 -45.26
C ARG A 163 -9.88 -38.74 -45.60
N ASP A 164 -10.95 -38.10 -45.13
CA ASP A 164 -12.31 -38.51 -45.47
C ASP A 164 -12.60 -38.29 -46.97
N GLU A 165 -12.10 -37.19 -47.57
CA GLU A 165 -12.21 -36.93 -49.01
C GLU A 165 -11.41 -37.90 -49.90
N HIS A 166 -10.37 -38.55 -49.36
CA HIS A 166 -9.51 -39.51 -50.10
C HIS A 166 -9.78 -40.98 -49.74
N GLY A 167 -10.58 -41.26 -48.71
CA GLY A 167 -10.93 -42.60 -48.25
C GLY A 167 -12.21 -43.19 -48.86
N ASP A 168 -12.97 -42.39 -49.61
CA ASP A 168 -14.23 -42.76 -50.29
C ASP A 168 -14.05 -43.05 -51.80
N ARG A 169 -12.83 -43.42 -52.23
CA ARG A 169 -12.50 -43.89 -53.59
C ARG A 169 -11.87 -45.26 -53.56
#